data_AF-A0A383C2I4-F1
#
_entry.id   AF-A0A383C2I4-F1
#
_cell.length_a   1.000
_cell.length_b   1.000
_cell.length_c   1.000
_cell.angle_alpha   90.00
_cell.angle_beta   90.00
_cell.angle_gamma   90.00
#
_symmetry.space_group_name_H-M   'P 1'
#
loop_
_entity.id
_entity.type
_entity.pdbx_description
1 polymer ?
#
loop_
_entity_poly.entity_id
_entity_poly.type
_entity_poly.pdbx_seq_one_letter_code
_entity_poly.pdbx_strand_id
1 'polypeptide(L)' 'MTKAFDGVRVIDFTQVLSGPLATANMALLGAEVIKIEMKDTGDQTRNLMA' A
#
# COMPACT_ATOMS: atom_id res chain seq x y z
N MET A 1 14.19 -4.82 -18.09
CA MET A 1 13.71 -6.05 -17.43
C MET A 1 12.31 -5.76 -16.91
N THR A 2 11.32 -6.56 -17.30
CA THR A 2 9.96 -6.47 -16.76
C THR A 2 9.93 -7.03 -15.34
N LYS A 3 9.31 -6.32 -14.39
CA LYS A 3 9.10 -6.80 -13.03
C LYS A 3 7.82 -7.63 -12.93
N ALA A 4 7.70 -8.39 -11.84
CA ALA A 4 6.63 -9.38 -11.67
C ALA A 4 5.21 -8.80 -11.70
N PHE A 5 5.01 -7.53 -11.31
CA PHE A 5 3.71 -6.87 -11.30
C PHE A 5 3.64 -5.63 -12.21
N ASP A 6 4.51 -5.52 -13.21
CA ASP A 6 4.41 -4.43 -14.19
C ASP A 6 3.03 -4.44 -14.87
N GLY A 7 2.39 -3.27 -14.95
CA GLY A 7 1.07 -3.09 -15.55
C GLY A 7 -0.12 -3.48 -14.65
N VAL A 8 0.12 -3.94 -13.43
CA VAL A 8 -0.93 -4.21 -12.44
C VAL A 8 -1.23 -2.95 -11.63
N ARG A 9 -2.51 -2.56 -11.53
CA ARG A 9 -2.98 -1.50 -10.64
C ARG A 9 -3.75 -2.08 -9.46
N VAL A 10 -3.38 -1.70 -8.25
CA VAL A 10 -3.98 -2.17 -6.99
C VAL A 10 -4.60 -0.99 -6.25
N ILE A 11 -5.89 -1.10 -5.92
CA ILE A 11 -6.54 -0.20 -4.98
C ILE A 11 -6.45 -0.82 -3.59
N ASP A 12 -5.68 -0.17 -2.71
CA ASP A 12 -5.28 -0.71 -1.42
C ASP A 12 -6.05 -0.04 -0.27
N PHE A 13 -6.99 -0.78 0.33
CA PHE A 13 -7.74 -0.38 1.52
C PHE A 13 -7.20 -1.00 2.81
N THR A 14 -6.06 -1.69 2.74
CA THR A 14 -5.51 -2.39 3.89
C THR A 14 -5.01 -1.42 4.96
N GLN A 15 -4.86 -1.89 6.19
CA GLN A 15 -4.42 -1.07 7.31
C GLN A 15 -3.41 -1.78 8.20
N VAL A 16 -2.75 -1.00 9.06
CA VAL A 16 -1.83 -1.48 10.09
C VAL A 16 -0.54 -2.05 9.47
N LEU A 17 -0.37 -3.38 9.41
CA LEU A 17 0.92 -3.97 9.06
C LEU A 17 0.84 -4.97 7.91
N SER A 18 0.13 -6.08 8.08
CA SER A 18 0.21 -7.21 7.15
C SER A 18 -0.23 -6.86 5.73
N GLY A 19 -1.33 -6.10 5.61
CA GLY A 19 -1.83 -5.67 4.31
C GLY A 19 -0.94 -4.60 3.66
N PRO A 20 -0.61 -3.49 4.35
CA PRO A 20 0.28 -2.47 3.80
C PRO A 20 1.65 -3.03 3.40
N LEU A 21 2.18 -4.02 4.14
CA LEU A 21 3.43 -4.69 3.79
C LEU A 21 3.29 -5.54 2.52
N ALA A 22 2.16 -6.23 2.35
CA ALA A 22 1.90 -7.02 1.15
C ALA A 22 1.81 -6.13 -0.10
N THR A 23 1.05 -5.04 -0.05
CA THR A 23 0.88 -4.12 -1.18
C THR A 23 2.14 -3.28 -1.42
N ALA A 24 2.88 -2.90 -0.38
CA ALA A 24 4.20 -2.27 -0.54
C ALA A 24 5.18 -3.19 -1.29
N ASN A 25 5.20 -4.49 -0.99
CA ASN A 25 6.02 -5.45 -1.73
C ASN A 25 5.58 -5.56 -3.20
N MET A 26 4.28 -5.53 -3.49
CA MET A 26 3.78 -5.49 -4.87
C MET A 26 4.24 -4.24 -5.60
N ALA A 27 4.24 -3.08 -4.96
CA ALA A 27 4.74 -1.82 -5.53
C ALA A 27 6.24 -1.90 -5.84
N LEU A 28 7.06 -2.45 -4.93
CA LEU A 28 8.50 -2.68 -5.16
C LEU A 28 8.73 -3.57 -6.40
N LEU A 29 7.85 -4.54 -6.59
CA LEU A 29 7.83 -5.51 -7.68
C LEU A 29 7.07 -5.03 -8.94
N GLY A 30 6.69 -3.75 -9.03
CA GLY A 30 6.24 -3.11 -10.28
C GLY A 30 4.77 -2.68 -10.34
N ALA A 31 3.97 -2.98 -9.32
CA ALA A 31 2.57 -2.58 -9.30
C ALA A 31 2.38 -1.07 -9.07
N GLU A 32 1.34 -0.49 -9.68
CA GLU A 32 0.82 0.83 -9.31
C GLU A 32 -0.17 0.67 -8.14
N VAL A 33 0.25 1.03 -6.93
CA VAL A 33 -0.56 0.87 -5.72
C VAL A 33 -1.12 2.23 -5.28
N ILE A 34 -2.45 2.33 -5.20
CA ILE A 34 -3.17 3.50 -4.72
C ILE A 34 -3.74 3.17 -3.34
N LYS A 35 -3.11 3.71 -2.28
CA LYS A 35 -3.57 3.56 -0.90
C LYS A 35 -4.78 4.46 -0.67
N ILE A 36 -5.89 3.87 -0.25
CA ILE A 36 -7.08 4.59 0.19
C ILE A 36 -7.09 4.64 1.70
N GLU A 37 -7.23 5.83 2.24
CA GLU A 37 -7.24 6.08 3.68
C GLU A 37 -8.40 6.99 4.07
N MET A 38 -8.73 6.98 5.37
CA MET A 38 -9.71 7.91 5.92
C MET A 38 -9.18 9.34 5.80
N LYS A 39 -10.02 10.26 5.30
CA LYS A 39 -9.68 11.66 4.99
C LYS A 39 -8.92 12.37 6.12
N ASP A 40 -9.37 12.19 7.37
CA ASP A 40 -8.89 12.99 8.50
C ASP A 40 -7.90 12.23 9.39
N THR A 41 -8.01 10.91 9.50
CA THR A 41 -7.19 10.10 10.41
C THR A 41 -6.08 9.32 9.71
N GLY A 42 -6.26 9.02 8.42
CA GLY A 42 -5.37 8.12 7.68
C GLY A 42 -5.36 6.68 8.21
N ASP A 43 -4.33 5.91 7.85
CA ASP A 43 -4.00 4.63 8.50
C ASP A 43 -3.55 4.86 9.96
N GLN A 44 -3.96 3.96 10.86
CA GLN A 44 -3.64 4.03 12.30
C GLN A 44 -2.14 4.14 12.59
N THR A 45 -1.31 3.56 11.72
CA THR A 45 0.16 3.59 11.86
C THR A 45 0.77 4.98 11.71
N ARG A 46 0.06 5.95 11.10
CA ARG A 46 0.54 7.33 10.94
C ARG A 46 0.76 8.06 12.28
N ASN A 47 0.03 7.66 13.32
CA ASN A 47 0.02 8.31 14.62
C ASN A 47 0.60 7.43 15.74
N LEU A 48 1.14 6.25 15.41
CA LEU A 48 1.55 5.26 16.42
C LEU A 48 2.80 5.68 17.22
N MET A 49 3.55 6.68 16.73
CA MET A 49 4.76 7.21 17.36
C MET A 49 4.66 8.72 17.66
N ALA A 50 3.46 9.30 17.59
CA ALA A 50 3.20 10.71 17.88
C ALA A 50 2.94 10.94 19.38
#